data_AF-A0A150FSK8-F1
#
_entry.id   AF-A0A150FSK8-F1
#
_cell.length_a   1.000
_cell.length_b   1.000
_cell.length_c   1.000
_cell.angle_alpha   90.00
_cell.angle_beta   90.00
_cell.angle_gamma   90.00
#
_symmetry.space_group_name_H-M   'P 1'
#
loop_
_entity.id
_entity.type
_entity.pdbx_description
1 polymer ?
#
loop_
_entity_poly.entity_id
_entity_poly.type
_entity_poly.pdbx_seq_one_letter_code
_entity_poly.pdbx_strand_id
1 'polypeptide(L)' 'MDEKKLSELKEKIEKGKMMKYKAETRLEELEKQEKQLNDEILKLGFSPDDLDKVIEKLEKEKEELKNEILKLLPNEIPNI' A
#
# COMPACT_ATOMS: atom_id res chain seq x y z
N MET A 1 -42.99 -13.55 -29.36
CA MET A 1 -42.78 -13.15 -27.95
C MET A 1 -41.49 -13.78 -27.39
N ASP A 2 -41.04 -14.91 -27.96
CA ASP A 2 -39.87 -15.66 -27.52
C ASP A 2 -38.51 -15.07 -27.96
N GLU A 3 -38.43 -14.45 -29.14
CA GLU A 3 -37.17 -13.85 -29.62
C GLU A 3 -36.68 -12.68 -28.75
N LYS A 4 -37.60 -11.84 -28.24
CA LYS A 4 -37.23 -10.74 -27.34
C LYS A 4 -36.63 -11.26 -26.03
N LYS A 5 -37.23 -12.30 -25.42
CA LYS A 5 -36.71 -12.91 -24.20
C LYS A 5 -35.36 -13.59 -24.43
N LEU A 6 -35.18 -14.25 -25.57
CA LEU A 6 -33.90 -14.87 -25.93
C LEU A 6 -32.80 -13.82 -26.14
N SER A 7 -33.14 -12.70 -26.78
CA SER A 7 -32.25 -11.56 -26.96
C SER A 7 -31.83 -10.92 -25.64
N GLU A 8 -32.79 -10.67 -24.73
CA GLU A 8 -32.52 -10.12 -23.40
C GLU A 8 -31.61 -11.04 -22.56
N LEU A 9 -31.82 -12.35 -22.65
CA LEU A 9 -30.96 -13.33 -21.96
C LEU A 9 -29.55 -13.34 -22.53
N LYS A 10 -29.39 -13.29 -23.85
CA LYS A 10 -28.08 -13.19 -24.50
C LYS A 10 -27.36 -11.91 -24.09
N GLU A 11 -28.04 -10.77 -24.09
CA GLU A 11 -27.47 -9.49 -23.65
C GLU A 11 -26.98 -9.52 -22.20
N LYS A 12 -27.76 -10.14 -21.30
CA LYS A 12 -27.36 -10.28 -19.89
C LYS A 12 -26.12 -11.15 -19.73
N ILE A 13 -26.02 -12.23 -20.51
CA ILE A 13 -24.84 -13.11 -20.52
C ILE A 13 -23.61 -12.36 -21.06
N GLU A 14 -23.77 -11.61 -22.15
CA GLU A 14 -22.71 -10.78 -22.74
C GLU A 14 -22.18 -9.75 -21.73
N LYS A 15 -23.10 -9.03 -21.07
CA LYS A 15 -22.79 -8.05 -20.02
C LYS A 15 -22.06 -8.71 -18.85
N GLY A 16 -22.52 -9.87 -18.39
CA GLY A 16 -21.88 -10.63 -17.31
C GLY A 16 -20.45 -11.07 -17.67
N LYS A 17 -20.24 -11.57 -18.89
CA LYS A 17 -18.91 -11.94 -19.39
C LYS A 17 -17.96 -10.74 -19.44
N MET A 18 -18.46 -9.61 -19.95
CA MET A 18 -17.66 -8.38 -20.03
C MET A 18 -17.30 -7.84 -18.64
N MET A 19 -18.23 -7.89 -17.68
CA MET A 19 -17.97 -7.52 -16.28
C MET A 19 -16.92 -8.43 -15.64
N LYS A 20 -17.05 -9.75 -15.85
CA LYS A 20 -16.09 -10.73 -15.35
C LYS A 20 -14.69 -10.47 -15.90
N TYR A 21 -14.57 -10.33 -17.22
CA TYR A 21 -13.29 -10.05 -17.87
C TYR A 21 -12.65 -8.77 -17.34
N LYS A 22 -13.43 -7.69 -17.18
CA LYS A 22 -12.94 -6.43 -16.61
C LYS A 22 -12.45 -6.59 -15.17
N ALA A 23 -13.17 -7.38 -14.36
CA ALA A 23 -12.77 -7.66 -12.99
C ALA A 23 -11.48 -8.48 -12.92
N GLU A 24 -11.33 -9.48 -13.79
CA GLU A 24 -10.12 -10.30 -13.90
C GLU A 24 -8.91 -9.47 -14.32
N THR A 25 -9.03 -8.63 -15.36
CA THR A 25 -7.96 -7.69 -15.76
C THR A 25 -7.58 -6.76 -14.62
N ARG A 26 -8.58 -6.22 -13.89
CA ARG A 26 -8.32 -5.32 -12.77
C ARG A 26 -7.60 -6.02 -11.62
N LEU A 27 -7.95 -7.27 -11.34
CA LEU A 27 -7.30 -8.08 -10.32
C LEU A 27 -5.83 -8.33 -10.69
N GLU A 28 -5.56 -8.75 -11.93
CA GLU A 28 -4.18 -8.97 -12.41
C GLU A 28 -3.32 -7.70 -12.34
N GLU A 29 -3.90 -6.53 -12.63
CA GLU A 29 -3.23 -5.24 -12.47
C GLU A 29 -2.85 -4.97 -11.02
N LEU A 30 -3.78 -5.21 -10.08
CA LEU A 30 -3.56 -4.98 -8.65
C LEU A 30 -2.51 -5.93 -8.08
N GLU A 31 -2.56 -7.22 -8.44
CA GLU A 31 -1.56 -8.21 -8.02
C GLU A 31 -0.15 -7.85 -8.51
N LYS A 32 -0.04 -7.33 -9.75
CA LYS A 32 1.24 -6.82 -10.26
C LYS A 32 1.75 -5.63 -9.46
N GLN A 33 0.87 -4.67 -9.13
CA GLN A 33 1.24 -3.49 -8.35
C GLN A 33 1.68 -3.88 -6.93
N GLU A 34 0.93 -4.76 -6.27
CA GLU A 34 1.27 -5.28 -4.94
C GLU A 34 2.65 -5.95 -4.94
N LYS A 35 2.90 -6.82 -5.92
CA LYS A 35 4.20 -7.48 -6.06
C LYS A 35 5.33 -6.48 -6.26
N GLN A 36 5.14 -5.48 -7.11
CA GLN A 36 6.15 -4.44 -7.36
C GLN A 36 6.48 -3.66 -6.09
N LEU A 37 5.46 -3.25 -5.32
CA LEU A 37 5.64 -2.57 -4.05
C LEU A 37 6.41 -3.45 -3.05
N ASN A 38 6.03 -4.72 -2.92
CA ASN A 38 6.71 -5.65 -2.03
C ASN A 38 8.18 -5.87 -2.42
N ASP A 39 8.46 -6.02 -3.72
CA ASP A 39 9.84 -6.15 -4.22
C ASP A 39 10.66 -4.87 -3.96
N GLU A 40 10.06 -3.68 -4.07
CA GLU A 40 10.72 -2.41 -3.73
C GLU A 40 11.01 -2.29 -2.24
N ILE A 41 10.06 -2.64 -1.37
CA ILE A 41 10.25 -2.68 0.08
C ILE A 41 11.39 -3.63 0.47
N LEU A 42 11.42 -4.82 -0.14
CA LEU A 42 12.50 -5.78 0.06
C LEU A 42 13.86 -5.26 -0.41
N LYS A 43 13.91 -4.54 -1.55
CA LYS A 43 15.15 -3.89 -2.02
C LYS A 43 15.66 -2.80 -1.08
N LEU A 44 14.78 -2.13 -0.34
CA LEU A 44 15.15 -1.19 0.71
C LEU A 44 15.68 -1.90 1.97
N GLY A 45 15.66 -3.24 2.00
CA GLY A 45 16.15 -4.05 3.13
C GLY A 45 15.12 -4.27 4.23
N PHE A 46 13.85 -3.94 3.97
CA PHE A 46 12.75 -4.09 4.92
C PHE A 46 11.82 -5.22 4.49
N SER A 47 11.18 -5.87 5.46
CA SER A 47 10.09 -6.82 5.18
C SER A 47 8.77 -6.06 5.09
N PRO A 48 7.93 -6.27 4.04
CA PRO A 48 6.61 -5.65 3.96
C PRO A 48 5.74 -5.89 5.20
N ASP A 49 5.84 -7.08 5.80
CA ASP A 49 5.06 -7.47 6.98
C ASP A 49 5.52 -6.78 8.28
N ASP A 50 6.72 -6.21 8.29
CA ASP A 50 7.32 -5.59 9.48
C ASP A 50 7.49 -4.07 9.32
N LEU A 51 6.97 -3.47 8.24
CA LEU A 51 7.09 -2.03 7.97
C LEU A 51 6.62 -1.17 9.16
N ASP A 52 5.48 -1.51 9.76
CA ASP A 52 4.95 -0.76 10.90
C ASP A 52 5.90 -0.82 12.11
N LYS A 53 6.45 -2.01 12.41
CA LYS A 53 7.41 -2.19 13.51
C LYS A 53 8.72 -1.44 13.25
N VAL A 54 9.16 -1.41 11.99
CA VAL A 54 10.36 -0.67 11.58
C VAL A 54 10.13 0.84 11.76
N ILE A 55 8.96 1.35 11.38
CA ILE A 55 8.59 2.76 11.56
C ILE A 55 8.58 3.11 13.06
N GLU A 56 7.91 2.32 13.89
CA GLU A 56 7.88 2.54 15.35
C GLU A 56 9.30 2.56 15.95
N LYS A 57 10.18 1.64 15.52
CA LYS A 57 11.58 1.60 15.98
C LYS A 57 12.34 2.88 15.59
N LEU A 58 12.20 3.32 14.34
CA LEU A 58 12.86 4.53 13.84
C LEU A 58 12.34 5.79 14.54
N GLU A 59 11.04 5.88 14.82
CA GLU A 59 10.47 6.98 15.59
C GLU A 59 11.01 7.02 17.02
N LYS A 60 11.13 5.86 17.66
CA LYS A 60 11.72 5.75 19.00
C LYS A 60 13.19 6.17 19.01
N GLU A 61 13.99 5.66 18.07
CA GLU A 61 15.40 6.04 17.94
C GLU A 61 15.57 7.54 17.69
N LYS A 62 14.69 8.14 16.89
CA LYS A 62 14.66 9.59 16.66
C LYS A 62 14.40 10.39 17.94
N GLU A 63 13.44 9.97 18.76
CA GLU A 63 13.16 10.65 20.03
C GLU A 63 14.28 10.43 21.06
N GLU A 64 14.89 9.25 21.10
CA GLU A 64 16.07 8.97 21.94
C GLU A 64 17.24 9.89 21.54
N LEU A 65 17.55 9.99 20.25
CA LEU A 65 18.60 10.89 19.74
C LEU A 65 18.31 12.36 20.01
N LYS A 66 17.06 12.82 19.84
CA LYS A 66 16.66 14.18 20.22
C LYS A 66 16.92 14.46 21.69
N ASN A 67 16.54 13.53 22.56
CA ASN A 67 16.75 13.66 23.99
C ASN A 67 18.24 13.65 24.35
N GLU A 68 19.04 12.85 23.66
CA GLU A 68 20.49 12.84 23.83
C GLU A 68 21.13 14.16 23.42
N ILE A 69 20.73 14.72 22.27
CA ILE A 69 21.14 16.05 21.81
C ILE A 69 20.76 17.11 22.86
N LEU A 70 19.53 17.09 23.38
CA LEU A 70 19.07 18.03 24.40
C LEU A 70 19.85 17.93 25.72
N LYS A 71 20.31 16.74 26.09
CA LYS A 71 21.17 16.53 27.28
C LYS A 71 22.61 16.99 27.06
N LEU A 72 23.10 16.91 25.83
CA LEU A 72 24.44 17.35 25.44
C LEU A 72 24.50 18.86 25.18
N LEU A 73 23.36 19.50 24.95
CA LEU A 73 23.25 20.95 24.93
C LEU A 73 23.45 21.48 26.36
N PRO A 74 24.40 22.40 26.59
CA PRO A 74 24.55 23.03 27.91
C PRO A 74 23.26 23.77 28.27
N ASN A 75 22.84 23.69 29.53
CA ASN A 75 21.60 24.29 30.07
C ASN A 75 21.51 25.83 29.95
N GLU A 76 22.51 26.48 29.36
CA GLU A 76 22.55 27.91 29.17
C GLU A 76 23.02 28.17 27.74
N ILE A 77 22.10 28.66 26.89
CA ILE A 77 22.50 29.61 25.86
C ILE A 77 22.94 30.84 26.67
N PRO A 78 24.23 31.24 26.68
CA PRO A 78 24.59 32.50 27.28
C PRO A 78 23.87 33.57 26.47
N ASN A 79 22.93 34.25 27.12
CA ASN A 79 22.24 35.38 26.55
C ASN A 79 23.29 36.47 26.28
N ILE A 80 23.64 36.67 25.01
CA ILE A 80 24.50 37.76 24.51
C ILE A 80 23.68 38.53 23.48
#